data_AF-A0A959HCK5-F1
#
_entry.id   AF-A0A959HCK5-F1
#
_cell.length_a   1.000
_cell.length_b   1.000
_cell.length_c   1.000
_cell.angle_alpha   90.00
_cell.angle_beta   90.00
_cell.angle_gamma   90.00
#
_symmetry.space_group_name_H-M   'P 1'
#
loop_
_entity.id
_entity.type
_entity.pdbx_description
1 polymer ?
#
loop_
_entity_poly.entity_id
_entity_poly.type
_entity_poly.pdbx_seq_one_letter_code
_entity_poly.pdbx_strand_id
1 'polypeptide(L)' 'VEVFAIALDTEDAEWKDFIARNDMDWINVFDPTNRSIYGKYWVDITPELYLLNPGRKIIGKNLKVYQVPEVIRRDKIKRD' A
#
# COMPACT_ATOMS: atom_id res chain seq x y z
N VAL A 1 6.62 10.06 5.12
CA VAL A 1 5.96 9.08 4.22
C VAL A 1 5.11 8.24 5.13
N GLU A 2 3.85 8.01 4.79
CA GLU A 2 2.92 7.21 5.58
C GLU A 2 2.62 5.93 4.79
N VAL A 3 2.50 4.80 5.49
CA VAL A 3 2.18 3.51 4.85
C VAL A 3 0.76 3.13 5.24
N PHE A 4 -0.04 2.81 4.22
CA PHE A 4 -1.40 2.34 4.36
C PHE A 4 -1.46 0.91 3.83
N ALA A 5 -1.42 -0.07 4.73
CA ALA A 5 -1.43 -1.49 4.38
C ALA A 5 -2.86 -2.01 4.39
N ILE A 6 -3.25 -2.68 3.31
CA ILE A 6 -4.59 -3.23 3.16
C ILE A 6 -4.48 -4.74 3.03
N ALA A 7 -4.99 -5.45 4.04
CA ALA A 7 -5.14 -6.89 3.99
C ALA A 7 -6.42 -7.25 3.24
N LEU A 8 -6.28 -8.11 2.25
CA LEU A 8 -7.34 -8.62 1.38
C LEU A 8 -7.41 -10.13 1.55
N ASP A 9 -8.62 -10.70 1.49
CA ASP A 9 -8.84 -12.16 1.42
C ASP A 9 -8.04 -12.96 2.48
N THR A 10 -8.16 -12.53 3.74
CA THR A 10 -7.53 -13.18 4.89
C THR A 10 -8.48 -13.19 6.09
N GLU A 11 -8.11 -13.89 7.16
CA GLU A 11 -8.89 -14.00 8.37
C GLU A 11 -8.51 -12.90 9.37
N ASP A 12 -9.51 -12.26 9.98
CA ASP A 12 -9.33 -11.12 10.90
C ASP A 12 -8.38 -11.43 12.06
N ALA A 13 -8.50 -12.63 12.64
CA ALA A 13 -7.67 -13.06 13.76
C ALA A 13 -6.20 -13.25 13.35
N GLU A 14 -5.94 -13.91 12.23
CA GLU A 14 -4.58 -14.14 11.72
C GLU A 14 -3.90 -12.82 11.35
N TRP A 15 -4.66 -11.91 10.73
CA TRP A 15 -4.18 -10.57 10.38
C TRP A 15 -3.81 -9.74 11.61
N LYS A 16 -4.67 -9.70 12.65
CA LYS A 16 -4.39 -8.98 13.91
C LYS A 16 -3.16 -9.55 14.61
N ASP A 17 -3.04 -10.87 14.66
CA ASP A 17 -1.89 -11.55 15.22
C ASP A 17 -0.60 -11.18 14.47
N PHE A 18 -0.65 -11.13 13.14
CA PHE A 18 0.49 -10.73 12.32
C PHE A 18 0.93 -9.30 12.62
N ILE A 19 -0.02 -8.35 12.71
CA ILE A 19 0.28 -6.95 13.07
C ILE A 19 0.97 -6.87 14.43
N ALA A 20 0.42 -7.55 15.44
CA ALA A 20 0.94 -7.52 16.80
C ALA A 20 2.35 -8.14 16.90
N ARG A 21 2.58 -9.26 16.21
CA ARG A 21 3.88 -9.96 16.21
C ARG A 21 4.99 -9.17 15.52
N ASN A 22 4.64 -8.32 14.56
CA ASN A 22 5.61 -7.55 13.77
C ASN A 22 5.72 -6.07 14.20
N ASP A 23 5.02 -5.66 15.26
CA ASP A 23 4.95 -4.26 15.72
C ASP A 23 4.67 -3.28 14.56
N MET A 24 3.69 -3.65 13.74
CA MET A 24 3.44 -2.99 12.46
C MET A 24 2.67 -1.68 12.67
N ASP A 25 3.41 -0.60 12.93
CA ASP A 25 2.93 0.75 13.28
C ASP A 25 2.26 1.56 12.15
N TRP A 26 1.90 0.89 11.06
CA TRP A 26 1.28 1.51 9.88
C TRP A 26 -0.21 1.76 10.07
N ILE A 27 -0.82 2.48 9.13
CA ILE A 27 -2.28 2.46 9.02
C ILE A 27 -2.67 1.12 8.42
N ASN A 28 -3.05 0.18 9.28
CA ASN A 28 -3.47 -1.16 8.88
C ASN A 28 -4.99 -1.21 8.68
N VAL A 29 -5.42 -1.65 7.50
CA VAL A 29 -6.82 -1.76 7.10
C VAL A 29 -7.11 -3.17 6.62
N PHE A 30 -8.32 -3.64 6.91
CA PHE A 30 -8.80 -4.95 6.51
C PHE A 30 -10.03 -4.80 5.61
N ASP A 31 -9.91 -5.26 4.35
CA ASP A 31 -11.02 -5.38 3.39
C ASP A 31 -11.09 -6.83 2.90
N PRO A 32 -11.74 -7.74 3.66
CA PRO A 32 -11.83 -9.14 3.29
C PRO A 32 -12.62 -9.38 2.00
N THR A 33 -13.41 -8.40 1.56
CA THR A 33 -14.25 -8.56 0.37
C THR A 33 -13.49 -8.31 -0.94
N ASN A 34 -12.34 -7.62 -0.86
CA ASN A 34 -11.60 -7.07 -2.00
C ASN A 34 -12.47 -6.33 -3.04
N ARG A 35 -13.64 -5.81 -2.67
CA ARG A 35 -14.54 -5.14 -3.64
C ARG A 35 -14.06 -3.73 -3.96
N SER A 36 -13.65 -2.99 -2.93
CA SER A 36 -13.29 -1.58 -3.07
C SER A 36 -11.90 -1.41 -3.68
N ILE A 37 -10.95 -2.27 -3.30
CA ILE A 37 -9.57 -2.18 -3.76
C ILE A 37 -9.43 -2.71 -5.18
N TYR A 38 -9.98 -3.89 -5.48
CA TYR A 38 -10.03 -4.39 -6.86
C TYR A 38 -10.68 -3.38 -7.82
N GLY A 39 -11.84 -2.83 -7.47
CA GLY A 39 -12.55 -1.89 -8.34
C GLY A 39 -11.81 -0.57 -8.62
N LYS A 40 -10.96 -0.11 -7.68
CA LYS A 40 -10.23 1.17 -7.82
C LYS A 40 -8.80 1.01 -8.35
N TYR A 41 -8.14 -0.08 -7.99
CA TYR A 41 -6.70 -0.28 -8.23
C TYR A 41 -6.40 -1.51 -9.09
N TRP A 42 -7.39 -2.36 -9.38
CA TRP A 42 -7.23 -3.61 -10.13
C TRP A 42 -6.18 -4.56 -9.52
N VAL A 43 -6.24 -4.72 -8.19
CA VAL A 43 -5.34 -5.62 -7.44
C VAL A 43 -5.88 -7.03 -7.53
N ASP A 44 -5.33 -7.83 -8.45
CA ASP A 44 -5.68 -9.24 -8.66
C ASP A 44 -4.64 -10.22 -8.10
N ILE A 45 -3.42 -9.74 -7.84
CA ILE A 45 -2.32 -10.54 -7.29
C ILE A 45 -1.67 -9.76 -6.14
N THR A 46 -1.47 -10.41 -4.99
CA THR A 46 -0.77 -9.81 -3.84
C THR A 46 0.65 -10.39 -3.71
N PRO A 47 1.64 -9.62 -3.21
CA PRO A 47 1.57 -8.21 -2.81
C PRO A 47 1.78 -7.21 -3.96
N GLU A 48 1.09 -6.07 -3.89
CA GLU A 48 1.27 -4.92 -4.79
C GLU A 48 1.57 -3.63 -4.00
N LEU A 49 2.44 -2.77 -4.56
CA LEU A 49 2.78 -1.47 -3.96
C LEU A 49 2.42 -0.32 -4.89
N TYR A 50 1.56 0.58 -4.41
CA TYR A 50 1.21 1.83 -5.06
C TYR A 50 1.80 3.00 -4.28
N LEU A 51 2.41 3.95 -5.00
CA LEU A 51 2.92 5.17 -4.40
C LEU A 51 2.09 6.35 -4.89
N LEU A 52 1.52 7.10 -3.95
CA LEU A 52 0.80 8.33 -4.23
C LEU A 52 1.64 9.53 -3.78
N ASN A 53 1.58 10.62 -4.54
CA ASN A 53 2.12 11.90 -4.11
C ASN A 53 1.11 12.65 -3.21
N PRO A 54 1.48 13.80 -2.61
CA PRO A 54 0.58 14.56 -1.73
C PRO A 54 -0.73 15.02 -2.40
N GLY A 55 -0.75 15.15 -3.73
CA GLY A 55 -1.97 15.43 -4.50
C GLY A 55 -2.84 14.20 -4.76
N ARG A 56 -2.58 13.07 -4.08
CA ARG A 56 -3.23 11.77 -4.26
C ARG A 56 -3.13 11.22 -5.69
N LYS A 57 -2.13 11.66 -6.46
CA LYS A 57 -1.84 11.11 -7.79
C LYS A 57 -0.94 9.91 -7.64
N ILE A 58 -1.26 8.82 -8.33
CA ILE A 58 -0.40 7.64 -8.41
C ILE A 58 0.84 8.00 -9.23
N ILE A 59 2.01 7.89 -8.60
CA ILE A 59 3.32 8.15 -9.20
C ILE A 59 4.17 6.88 -9.36
N GLY A 60 3.68 5.75 -8.84
CA GLY A 60 4.23 4.43 -9.07
C GLY A 60 3.19 3.34 -8.80
N LYS A 61 3.23 2.27 -9.60
CA LYS A 61 2.35 1.10 -9.50
C LYS A 61 3.20 -0.17 -9.50
N ASN A 62 2.77 -1.18 -8.75
CA ASN A 62 3.45 -2.48 -8.62
C ASN A 62 4.98 -2.34 -8.42
N LEU A 63 5.38 -1.42 -7.55
CA LEU A 63 6.79 -1.15 -7.28
C LEU A 63 7.40 -2.27 -6.44
N LYS A 64 8.68 -2.54 -6.66
CA LYS A 64 9.52 -3.19 -5.66
C LYS A 64 9.93 -2.18 -4.59
N VAL A 65 10.06 -2.62 -3.35
CA VAL A 65 10.37 -1.76 -2.19
C VAL A 65 11.59 -0.85 -2.45
N TYR A 66 12.66 -1.40 -3.04
CA TYR A 66 13.88 -0.65 -3.33
C TYR A 66 13.71 0.48 -4.36
N GLN A 67 12.62 0.49 -5.13
CA GLN A 67 12.33 1.55 -6.10
C GLN A 67 11.67 2.77 -5.46
N VAL A 68 11.06 2.63 -4.28
CA VAL A 68 10.28 3.69 -3.62
C VAL A 68 11.10 4.98 -3.41
N PRO A 69 12.34 4.95 -2.87
CA PRO A 69 13.10 6.18 -2.63
C PRO A 69 13.35 7.00 -3.91
N GLU A 70 13.67 6.31 -5.02
CA GLU A 70 13.94 6.97 -6.31
C GLU A 70 12.66 7.58 -6.92
N VAL A 71 11.52 6.90 -6.81
CA VAL A 71 10.24 7.46 -7.30
C VAL A 71 9.84 8.68 -6.50
N ILE A 72 10.00 8.66 -5.17
CA ILE A 72 9.78 9.83 -4.31
C ILE A 72 10.70 10.99 -4.71
N ARG A 73 11.99 10.71 -4.93
CA ARG A 73 12.97 11.74 -5.33
C ARG A 73 12.56 12.40 -6.66
N ARG A 74 12.18 11.60 -7.66
CA ARG A 74 11.73 12.11 -8.97
C ARG A 74 10.47 12.97 -8.88
N ASP A 75 9.50 12.58 -8.06
CA ASP A 75 8.28 13.38 -7.87
C ASP A 75 8.56 14.72 -7.19
N LYS A 76 9.45 14.76 -6.18
CA LYS A 76 9.87 16.02 -5.55
C LYS A 76 10.51 16.98 -6.57
N ILE A 77 11.49 16.51 -7.34
CA ILE A 77 12.18 17.31 -8.37
C ILE A 77 11.21 17.88 -9.42
N LYS A 78 10.15 17.14 -9.76
CA LYS A 78 9.15 17.61 -10.74
C LYS A 78 8.17 18.64 -10.17
N ARG A 79 8.06 18.74 -8.86
CA ARG A 79 7.12 19.65 -8.16
C ARG A 79 7.79 20.95 -7.71
N ASP A 80 9.11 20.95 -7.57
CA ASP A 80 9.95 22.11 -7.34
C ASP A 80 10.16 22.90 -8.65
#